data_AF-A0AAV2H7P1-F1
#
_entry.id   AF-A0AAV2H7P1-F1
#
_cell.length_a   1.000
_cell.length_b   1.000
_cell.length_c   1.000
_cell.angle_alpha   90.00
_cell.angle_beta   90.00
_cell.angle_gamma   90.00
#
_symmetry.space_group_name_H-M   'P 1'
#
loop_
_entity.id
_entity.type
_entity.pdbx_description
1 polymer ?
#
loop_
_entity_poly.entity_id
_entity_poly.type
_entity_poly.pdbx_seq_one_letter_code
_entity_poly.pdbx_strand_id
1 'polypeptide(L)'
;INTDGSKVCVCGPGFLPALNDTCKVHFREFPLQLRLDYPDDQITSDLLNPETKVFKSLALKVEASLQDFGNKTIGRACLSVKVTHFTRGSLIANTAVRIDQSYSSSPFYDAAFLAKNLQAEKSLLIGDQVFNVTDVALNNASVSQSDDICQVYNTLKEKCPATEECFEDTLEKTPCSIPSKDDDLPLIIGLAVGIPLFVIAVVIVIVAVLCVRKKSIR
;
A
#
# COMPACT_ATOMS: atom_id res chain seq x y z
N ILE A 1 31.44 -26.24 -25.15
CA ILE A 1 30.49 -27.35 -25.40
C ILE A 1 30.07 -27.85 -24.02
N ASN A 2 28.83 -27.58 -23.59
CA ASN A 2 28.29 -28.11 -22.34
C ASN A 2 27.72 -29.50 -22.63
N THR A 3 28.19 -30.51 -21.91
CA THR A 3 27.91 -31.94 -22.12
C THR A 3 26.90 -32.55 -21.15
N ASP A 4 26.27 -31.76 -20.27
CA ASP A 4 25.20 -32.24 -19.39
C ASP A 4 23.87 -31.60 -19.77
N GLY A 5 22.97 -32.43 -20.30
CA GLY A 5 21.70 -32.06 -20.95
C GLY A 5 20.60 -31.50 -20.05
N SER A 6 20.91 -30.58 -19.14
CA SER A 6 19.91 -29.77 -18.43
C SER A 6 20.00 -28.32 -18.90
N LYS A 7 19.15 -27.93 -19.84
CA LYS A 7 18.88 -26.51 -20.08
C LYS A 7 18.00 -26.02 -18.93
N VAL A 8 18.62 -25.42 -17.92
CA VAL A 8 17.87 -24.70 -16.89
C VAL A 8 17.38 -23.39 -17.52
N CYS A 9 16.09 -23.31 -17.85
CA CYS A 9 15.45 -22.05 -18.25
C CYS A 9 15.40 -21.12 -17.04
N VAL A 10 16.23 -20.07 -17.05
CA VAL A 10 16.18 -19.02 -16.03
C VAL A 10 15.21 -17.95 -16.49
N CYS A 11 14.11 -17.81 -15.77
CA CYS A 11 13.14 -16.75 -16.03
C CYS A 11 13.64 -15.39 -15.52
N GLY A 12 13.30 -14.32 -16.26
CA GLY A 12 13.58 -12.96 -15.83
C GLY A 12 12.79 -12.56 -14.58
N PRO A 13 13.13 -11.42 -13.94
CA PRO A 13 12.40 -10.92 -12.77
C PRO A 13 10.90 -10.79 -13.01
N GLY A 14 10.08 -11.24 -12.06
CA GLY A 14 8.62 -11.26 -12.17
C GLY A 14 8.05 -12.39 -13.03
N PHE A 15 8.88 -13.36 -13.46
CA PHE A 15 8.42 -14.54 -14.15
C PHE A 15 8.82 -15.81 -13.39
N LEU A 16 7.90 -16.78 -13.32
CA LEU A 16 8.15 -18.09 -12.71
C LEU A 16 8.27 -19.18 -13.79
N PRO A 17 9.13 -20.18 -13.59
CA PRO A 17 9.20 -21.33 -14.49
C PRO A 17 7.89 -22.12 -14.44
N ALA A 18 7.36 -22.45 -15.60
CA ALA A 18 6.22 -23.34 -15.78
C ALA A 18 6.67 -24.71 -16.27
N LEU A 19 5.78 -25.72 -16.18
CA LEU A 19 6.04 -27.12 -16.49
C LEU A 19 6.57 -27.41 -17.92
N ASN A 20 6.49 -26.44 -18.83
CA ASN A 20 6.83 -26.60 -20.26
C ASN A 20 8.02 -25.74 -20.70
N ASP A 21 9.00 -25.48 -19.82
CA ASP A 21 10.15 -24.59 -20.08
C ASP A 21 9.74 -23.15 -20.47
N THR A 22 8.52 -22.74 -20.12
CA THR A 22 8.00 -21.40 -20.36
C THR A 22 8.01 -20.56 -19.08
N CYS A 23 8.18 -19.25 -19.25
CA CYS A 23 8.12 -18.30 -18.15
C CYS A 23 6.71 -17.73 -18.04
N LYS A 24 6.05 -17.97 -16.91
CA LYS A 24 4.72 -17.43 -16.62
C LYS A 24 4.86 -16.09 -15.91
N VAL A 25 4.09 -15.09 -16.35
CA VAL A 25 4.01 -13.80 -15.68
C VAL A 25 3.53 -14.00 -14.24
N HIS A 26 4.27 -13.43 -13.30
CA HIS A 26 4.00 -13.46 -11.87
C HIS A 26 4.05 -12.05 -11.28
N PHE A 27 3.62 -11.07 -12.06
CA PHE A 27 3.40 -9.70 -11.62
C PHE A 27 2.03 -9.20 -12.10
N ARG A 28 1.51 -8.20 -11.42
CA ARG A 28 0.37 -7.39 -11.88
C ARG A 28 0.88 -6.01 -12.30
N GLU A 29 0.34 -5.50 -13.39
CA GLU A 29 0.71 -4.17 -13.91
C GLU A 29 -0.45 -3.20 -13.64
N PHE A 30 -0.12 -2.04 -13.07
CA PHE A 30 -1.05 -0.99 -12.70
C PHE A 30 -0.67 0.31 -13.43
N PRO A 31 -1.59 0.89 -14.23
CA PRO A 31 -1.39 2.21 -14.80
C PRO A 31 -1.39 3.26 -13.69
N LEU A 32 -0.32 4.05 -13.62
CA LEU A 32 -0.17 5.15 -12.67
C LEU A 32 0.20 6.41 -13.45
N GLN A 33 -0.58 7.47 -13.26
CA GLN A 33 -0.30 8.78 -13.82
C GLN A 33 0.22 9.69 -12.71
N LEU A 34 1.30 10.40 -13.00
CA LEU A 34 1.93 11.34 -12.09
C LEU A 34 2.03 12.70 -12.75
N ARG A 35 1.39 13.72 -12.20
CA ARG A 35 1.50 15.10 -12.67
C ARG A 35 2.54 15.85 -11.85
N LEU A 36 3.59 16.30 -12.53
CA LEU A 36 4.69 17.07 -11.95
C LEU A 36 4.55 18.54 -12.32
N ASP A 37 4.94 19.47 -11.45
CA ASP A 37 4.96 20.93 -11.71
C ASP A 37 6.06 21.39 -12.68
N TYR A 38 6.24 20.62 -13.75
CA TYR A 38 7.22 20.89 -14.77
C TYR A 38 6.83 22.14 -15.59
N PRO A 39 7.75 23.08 -15.83
CA PRO A 39 7.48 24.29 -16.61
C PRO A 39 7.01 23.97 -18.03
N ASP A 40 5.86 24.50 -18.44
CA ASP A 40 5.24 24.19 -19.74
C ASP A 40 6.12 24.62 -20.93
N ASP A 41 6.93 25.68 -20.77
CA ASP A 41 7.88 26.17 -21.78
C ASP A 41 9.03 25.19 -22.05
N GLN A 42 9.30 24.27 -21.12
CA GLN A 42 10.27 23.19 -21.28
C GLN A 42 9.67 21.91 -21.87
N ILE A 43 8.34 21.83 -22.06
CA ILE A 43 7.66 20.67 -22.65
C ILE A 43 7.69 20.74 -24.19
N THR A 44 8.80 20.28 -24.75
CA THR A 44 9.03 20.24 -26.20
C THR A 44 8.35 19.03 -26.87
N SER A 45 8.18 19.08 -28.19
CA SER A 45 7.69 17.93 -28.98
C SER A 45 8.59 16.70 -28.83
N ASP A 46 9.90 16.92 -28.69
CA ASP A 46 10.86 15.84 -28.49
C ASP A 46 10.63 15.15 -27.15
N LEU A 47 10.32 15.92 -26.11
CA LEU A 47 10.01 15.38 -24.79
C LEU A 47 8.74 14.52 -24.79
N LEU A 48 7.79 14.78 -25.69
CA LEU A 48 6.54 14.02 -25.80
C LEU A 48 6.64 12.81 -26.73
N ASN A 49 7.76 12.66 -27.45
CA ASN A 49 7.95 11.58 -28.42
C ASN A 49 8.83 10.46 -27.81
N PRO A 50 8.27 9.25 -27.60
CA PRO A 50 8.98 8.12 -26.97
C PRO A 50 10.30 7.71 -27.63
N GLU A 51 10.49 8.06 -28.91
CA GLU A 51 11.67 7.64 -29.65
C GLU A 51 12.89 8.54 -29.44
N THR A 52 12.70 9.75 -28.95
CA THR A 52 13.78 10.72 -28.82
C THR A 52 14.68 10.42 -27.63
N LYS A 53 15.92 10.90 -27.70
CA LYS A 53 16.86 10.83 -26.57
C LYS A 53 16.38 11.67 -25.37
N VAL A 54 15.68 12.78 -25.64
CA VAL A 54 15.17 13.69 -24.61
C VAL A 54 14.11 12.98 -23.77
N PHE A 55 13.13 12.33 -24.43
CA PHE A 55 12.15 11.48 -23.75
C PHE A 55 12.84 10.38 -22.95
N LYS A 56 13.68 9.56 -23.61
CA LYS A 56 14.30 8.38 -23.00
C LYS A 56 15.14 8.76 -21.76
N SER A 57 15.84 9.89 -21.81
CA SER A 57 16.63 10.40 -20.68
C SER A 57 15.75 10.81 -19.50
N LEU A 58 14.67 11.58 -19.73
CA LEU A 58 13.79 11.98 -18.64
C LEU A 58 12.99 10.78 -18.09
N ALA A 59 12.49 9.92 -18.98
CA ALA A 59 11.80 8.69 -18.61
C ALA A 59 12.64 7.85 -17.64
N LEU A 60 13.91 7.60 -17.95
CA LEU A 60 14.81 6.84 -17.05
C LEU A 60 14.96 7.50 -15.67
N LYS A 61 15.02 8.84 -15.60
CA LYS A 61 15.12 9.55 -14.30
C LYS A 61 13.83 9.44 -13.50
N VAL A 62 12.68 9.56 -14.15
CA VAL A 62 11.36 9.41 -13.52
C VAL A 62 11.16 7.96 -13.06
N GLU A 63 11.50 6.98 -13.90
CA GLU A 63 11.48 5.55 -13.58
C GLU A 63 12.35 5.25 -12.38
N ALA A 64 13.60 5.74 -12.34
CA ALA A 64 14.50 5.52 -11.21
C ALA A 64 13.96 6.14 -9.91
N SER A 65 13.41 7.34 -9.96
CA SER A 65 12.82 8.01 -8.80
C SER A 65 11.60 7.26 -8.27
N LEU A 66 10.67 6.89 -9.15
CA LEU A 66 9.49 6.11 -8.78
C LEU A 66 9.84 4.69 -8.32
N GLN A 67 10.88 4.08 -8.89
CA GLN A 67 11.37 2.78 -8.44
C GLN A 67 11.93 2.87 -7.02
N ASP A 68 12.73 3.91 -6.71
CA ASP A 68 13.25 4.13 -5.36
C ASP A 68 12.12 4.38 -4.36
N PHE A 69 11.15 5.23 -4.73
CA PHE A 69 9.95 5.47 -3.92
C PHE A 69 9.14 4.18 -3.68
N GLY A 70 8.92 3.39 -4.74
CA GLY A 70 8.23 2.11 -4.64
C GLY A 70 8.96 1.11 -3.77
N ASN A 71 10.29 1.01 -3.89
CA ASN A 71 11.12 0.15 -3.03
C ASN A 71 11.05 0.57 -1.55
N LYS A 72 10.96 1.87 -1.25
CA LYS A 72 10.79 2.36 0.13
C LYS A 72 9.39 2.08 0.68
N THR A 73 8.37 2.19 -0.17
CA THR A 73 6.95 2.14 0.24
C THR A 73 6.42 0.71 0.34
N ILE A 74 6.60 -0.09 -0.72
CA ILE A 74 6.07 -1.46 -0.81
C ILE A 74 7.17 -2.53 -0.80
N GLY A 75 8.45 -2.13 -0.71
CA GLY A 75 9.57 -3.05 -0.61
C GLY A 75 9.80 -3.83 -1.91
N ARG A 76 10.15 -5.12 -1.76
CA ARG A 76 10.42 -6.03 -2.89
C ARG A 76 9.21 -6.32 -3.77
N ALA A 77 8.00 -5.93 -3.34
CA ALA A 77 6.81 -6.00 -4.16
C ALA A 77 6.89 -5.05 -5.36
N CYS A 78 7.62 -3.93 -5.27
CA CYS A 78 7.83 -3.04 -6.43
C CYS A 78 8.83 -3.68 -7.41
N LEU A 79 8.32 -4.37 -8.42
CA LEU A 79 9.16 -5.09 -9.39
C LEU A 79 9.88 -4.14 -10.34
N SER A 80 9.10 -3.24 -10.96
CA SER A 80 9.61 -2.28 -11.94
C SER A 80 8.60 -1.16 -12.18
N VAL A 81 9.09 0.05 -12.42
CA VAL A 81 8.30 1.16 -12.95
C VAL A 81 8.77 1.48 -14.36
N LYS A 82 7.82 1.66 -15.29
CA LYS A 82 8.13 2.05 -16.68
C LYS A 82 7.29 3.24 -17.11
N VAL A 83 7.93 4.30 -17.61
CA VAL A 83 7.25 5.42 -18.25
C VAL A 83 6.88 5.01 -19.68
N THR A 84 5.61 5.11 -20.01
CA THR A 84 5.07 4.76 -21.32
C THR A 84 5.07 5.96 -22.27
N HIS A 85 4.64 7.12 -21.77
CA HIS A 85 4.61 8.37 -22.51
C HIS A 85 4.45 9.57 -21.55
N PHE A 86 4.73 10.77 -22.05
CA PHE A 86 4.44 12.02 -21.37
C PHE A 86 3.28 12.73 -22.07
N THR A 87 2.43 13.44 -21.31
CA THR A 87 1.37 14.31 -21.85
C THR A 87 1.49 15.74 -21.30
N ARG A 88 0.87 16.70 -22.00
CA ARG A 88 0.79 18.12 -21.61
C ARG A 88 -0.29 18.37 -20.57
N GLY A 89 -0.18 19.50 -19.86
CA GLY A 89 -1.07 19.93 -18.78
C GLY A 89 -0.36 19.84 -17.44
N SER A 90 0.80 20.51 -17.34
CA SER A 90 1.97 20.09 -16.55
C SER A 90 2.54 18.76 -17.07
N LEU A 91 3.79 18.41 -16.78
CA LEU A 91 4.35 17.15 -17.29
C LEU A 91 3.67 15.97 -16.60
N ILE A 92 2.81 15.27 -17.32
CA ILE A 92 2.13 14.08 -16.83
C ILE A 92 2.91 12.85 -17.30
N ALA A 93 3.54 12.15 -16.38
CA ALA A 93 4.19 10.88 -16.61
C ALA A 93 3.16 9.75 -16.53
N ASN A 94 2.88 9.11 -17.67
CA ASN A 94 2.02 7.93 -17.71
C ASN A 94 2.90 6.70 -17.54
N THR A 95 2.76 6.02 -16.41
CA THR A 95 3.63 4.93 -16.01
C THR A 95 2.88 3.61 -15.84
N ALA A 96 3.61 2.52 -15.99
CA ALA A 96 3.18 1.17 -15.68
C ALA A 96 4.01 0.69 -14.49
N VAL A 97 3.37 0.53 -13.34
CA VAL A 97 3.99 -0.04 -12.12
C VAL A 97 3.70 -1.52 -12.10
N ARG A 98 4.75 -2.34 -12.03
CA ARG A 98 4.62 -3.79 -11.89
C ARG A 98 4.85 -4.19 -10.46
N ILE A 99 3.92 -4.98 -9.93
CA ILE A 99 3.97 -5.50 -8.57
C ILE A 99 4.17 -7.01 -8.61
N ASP A 100 5.26 -7.47 -8.01
CA ASP A 100 5.63 -8.88 -7.97
C ASP A 100 4.73 -9.65 -7.01
N GLN A 101 4.00 -10.64 -7.54
CA GLN A 101 3.10 -11.47 -6.76
C GLN A 101 3.84 -12.48 -5.88
N SER A 102 5.16 -12.65 -6.04
CA SER A 102 5.99 -13.46 -5.14
C SER A 102 6.28 -12.74 -3.81
N TYR A 103 6.20 -11.41 -3.79
CA TYR A 103 6.49 -10.58 -2.60
C TYR A 103 5.27 -9.80 -2.10
N SER A 104 4.13 -9.94 -2.77
CA SER A 104 2.87 -9.28 -2.44
C SER A 104 1.74 -10.30 -2.31
N SER A 105 1.11 -10.34 -1.12
CA SER A 105 -0.12 -11.07 -0.89
C SER A 105 -1.34 -10.38 -1.51
N SER A 106 -1.28 -9.05 -1.67
CA SER A 106 -2.34 -8.25 -2.28
C SER A 106 -1.75 -7.16 -3.19
N PRO A 107 -1.52 -7.46 -4.48
CA PRO A 107 -0.95 -6.51 -5.42
C PRO A 107 -1.80 -5.25 -5.59
N PHE A 108 -3.11 -5.36 -5.47
CA PHE A 108 -4.04 -4.23 -5.53
C PHE A 108 -3.88 -3.30 -4.32
N TYR A 109 -3.66 -3.85 -3.12
CA TYR A 109 -3.36 -3.06 -1.93
C TYR A 109 -2.05 -2.34 -2.07
N ASP A 110 -0.98 -3.03 -2.48
CA ASP A 110 0.33 -2.41 -2.66
C ASP A 110 0.27 -1.28 -3.71
N ALA A 111 -0.52 -1.44 -4.79
CA ALA A 111 -0.74 -0.38 -5.77
C ALA A 111 -1.48 0.83 -5.16
N ALA A 112 -2.55 0.59 -4.42
CA ALA A 112 -3.31 1.64 -3.74
C ALA A 112 -2.47 2.36 -2.68
N PHE A 113 -1.72 1.61 -1.88
CA PHE A 113 -0.80 2.13 -0.87
C PHE A 113 0.28 2.98 -1.51
N LEU A 114 0.89 2.51 -2.59
CA LEU A 114 1.89 3.26 -3.34
C LEU A 114 1.32 4.60 -3.85
N ALA A 115 0.16 4.57 -4.50
CA ALA A 115 -0.45 5.77 -5.07
C ALA A 115 -0.84 6.79 -3.98
N LYS A 116 -1.42 6.34 -2.86
CA LYS A 116 -1.76 7.18 -1.70
C LYS A 116 -0.52 7.84 -1.10
N ASN A 117 0.54 7.06 -0.85
CA ASN A 117 1.78 7.61 -0.30
C ASN A 117 2.46 8.56 -1.29
N LEU A 118 2.42 8.28 -2.59
CA LEU A 118 2.99 9.16 -3.61
C LEU A 118 2.26 10.51 -3.65
N GLN A 119 0.94 10.50 -3.53
CA GLN A 119 0.12 11.71 -3.41
C GLN A 119 0.44 12.50 -2.12
N ALA A 120 0.87 11.81 -1.06
CA ALA A 120 1.24 12.41 0.22
C ALA A 120 2.68 12.97 0.26
N GLU A 121 3.61 12.44 -0.55
CA GLU A 121 5.03 12.85 -0.59
C GLU A 121 5.22 14.31 -1.07
N LYS A 122 4.23 14.87 -1.78
CA LYS A 122 4.17 16.24 -2.34
C LYS A 122 5.29 16.63 -3.32
N SER A 123 6.41 15.93 -3.33
CA SER A 123 7.55 16.23 -4.20
C SER A 123 8.37 14.97 -4.50
N LEU A 124 9.04 14.94 -5.64
CA LEU A 124 9.95 13.86 -6.02
C LEU A 124 11.25 14.41 -6.57
N LEU A 125 12.36 13.78 -6.18
CA LEU A 125 13.67 14.03 -6.76
C LEU A 125 13.82 13.26 -8.07
N ILE A 126 13.88 13.97 -9.20
CA ILE A 126 14.02 13.39 -10.54
C ILE A 126 15.36 13.86 -11.12
N GLY A 127 16.35 12.97 -11.10
CA GLY A 127 17.74 13.36 -11.36
C GLY A 127 18.23 14.30 -10.25
N ASP A 128 18.62 15.52 -10.61
CA ASP A 128 19.18 16.51 -9.67
C ASP A 128 18.16 17.61 -9.30
N GLN A 129 16.89 17.45 -9.73
CA GLN A 129 15.85 18.45 -9.53
C GLN A 129 14.68 17.87 -8.75
N VAL A 130 14.13 18.68 -7.84
CA VAL A 130 12.92 18.35 -7.08
C VAL A 130 11.73 18.96 -7.81
N PHE A 131 10.74 18.13 -8.12
CA PHE A 131 9.49 18.54 -8.73
C PHE A 131 8.35 18.32 -7.75
N ASN A 132 7.38 19.24 -7.72
CA ASN A 132 6.19 19.03 -6.90
C ASN A 132 5.26 18.02 -7.59
N VAL A 133 4.76 17.08 -6.80
CA VAL A 133 3.69 16.16 -7.18
C VAL A 133 2.39 16.90 -6.95
N THR A 134 1.70 17.20 -8.05
CA THR A 134 0.45 17.98 -8.02
C THR A 134 -0.78 17.11 -8.04
N ASP A 135 -0.70 15.95 -8.71
CA ASP A 135 -1.81 15.03 -8.87
C ASP A 135 -1.27 13.63 -9.18
N VAL A 136 -1.93 12.61 -8.63
CA VAL A 136 -1.64 11.20 -8.86
C VAL A 136 -2.95 10.54 -9.25
N ALA A 137 -2.93 9.71 -10.30
CA ALA A 137 -4.07 8.89 -10.66
C ALA A 137 -3.65 7.43 -10.82
N LEU A 138 -4.46 6.53 -10.30
CA LEU A 138 -4.27 5.09 -10.39
C LEU A 138 -5.40 4.47 -11.22
N ASN A 139 -5.07 3.73 -12.27
CA ASN A 139 -6.03 3.13 -13.20
C ASN A 139 -7.05 4.15 -13.77
N ASN A 140 -6.57 5.36 -14.07
CA ASN A 140 -7.36 6.53 -14.52
C ASN A 140 -8.32 7.15 -13.48
N ALA A 141 -8.25 6.76 -12.21
CA ALA A 141 -8.95 7.44 -11.12
C ALA A 141 -7.97 8.33 -10.35
N SER A 142 -8.28 9.62 -10.21
CA SER A 142 -7.47 10.54 -9.38
C SER A 142 -7.52 10.10 -7.92
N VAL A 143 -6.38 10.23 -7.25
CA VAL A 143 -6.18 9.92 -5.84
C VAL A 143 -6.09 11.25 -5.08
N SER A 144 -7.07 11.52 -4.22
CA SER A 144 -7.05 12.70 -3.36
C SER A 144 -6.18 12.47 -2.13
N GLN A 145 -5.67 13.57 -1.56
CA GLN A 145 -4.98 13.54 -0.25
C GLN A 145 -5.92 13.13 0.90
N SER A 146 -7.23 13.33 0.72
CA SER A 146 -8.26 12.94 1.69
C SER A 146 -8.69 11.49 1.55
N ASP A 147 -8.31 10.81 0.47
CA ASP A 147 -8.78 9.45 0.21
C ASP A 147 -8.13 8.48 1.20
N ASP A 148 -8.96 7.68 1.84
CA ASP A 148 -8.50 6.54 2.60
C ASP A 148 -7.97 5.45 1.64
N ILE A 149 -7.17 4.51 2.16
CA ILE A 149 -6.58 3.47 1.30
C ILE A 149 -7.64 2.58 0.66
N CYS A 150 -8.79 2.41 1.32
CA CYS A 150 -9.91 1.61 0.87
C CYS A 150 -10.64 2.25 -0.30
N GLN A 151 -10.77 3.57 -0.31
CA GLN A 151 -11.32 4.35 -1.42
C GLN A 151 -10.45 4.16 -2.65
N VAL A 152 -9.13 4.33 -2.51
CA VAL A 152 -8.17 4.10 -3.60
C VAL A 152 -8.22 2.63 -4.07
N TYR A 153 -8.24 1.66 -3.15
CA TYR A 153 -8.36 0.24 -3.47
C TYR A 153 -9.63 -0.09 -4.25
N ASN A 154 -10.78 0.46 -3.83
CA ASN A 154 -12.06 0.26 -4.50
C ASN A 154 -12.08 0.84 -5.94
N THR A 155 -11.26 1.86 -6.24
CA THR A 155 -11.11 2.37 -7.62
C THR A 155 -10.47 1.36 -8.57
N LEU A 156 -9.68 0.42 -8.04
CA LEU A 156 -9.11 -0.68 -8.81
C LEU A 156 -10.14 -1.77 -9.17
N LYS A 157 -11.43 -1.54 -8.86
CA LYS A 157 -12.55 -2.50 -9.00
C LYS A 157 -12.39 -3.76 -8.16
N GLU A 158 -11.45 -3.75 -7.23
CA GLU A 158 -11.29 -4.82 -6.27
C GLU A 158 -12.16 -4.47 -5.06
N LYS A 159 -13.11 -5.35 -4.74
CA LYS A 159 -13.93 -5.25 -3.53
C LYS A 159 -13.49 -6.33 -2.58
N CYS A 160 -13.60 -6.06 -1.29
CA CYS A 160 -13.50 -7.13 -0.31
C CYS A 160 -14.58 -8.19 -0.58
N PRO A 161 -14.28 -9.47 -0.28
CA PRO A 161 -15.28 -10.53 -0.25
C PRO A 161 -16.50 -10.09 0.57
N ALA A 162 -17.69 -10.62 0.25
CA ALA A 162 -18.93 -10.21 0.92
C ALA A 162 -18.93 -10.40 2.45
N THR A 163 -17.97 -11.15 3.00
CA THR A 163 -17.78 -11.43 4.43
C THR A 163 -16.77 -10.51 5.11
N GLU A 164 -16.10 -9.64 4.36
CA GLU A 164 -14.98 -8.80 4.82
C GLU A 164 -15.28 -7.33 4.54
N GLU A 165 -14.79 -6.47 5.42
CA GLU A 165 -14.83 -5.02 5.24
C GLU A 165 -13.41 -4.50 5.01
N CYS A 166 -13.32 -3.35 4.36
CA CYS A 166 -12.01 -2.75 4.11
C CYS A 166 -11.56 -1.96 5.36
N PHE A 167 -10.41 -2.31 5.92
CA PHE A 167 -9.83 -1.66 7.08
C PHE A 167 -8.50 -0.99 6.75
N GLU A 168 -8.28 0.20 7.31
CA GLU A 168 -6.99 0.87 7.29
C GLU A 168 -6.06 0.29 8.37
N ASP A 169 -5.83 -1.03 8.37
CA ASP A 169 -4.80 -1.57 9.24
C ASP A 169 -3.44 -1.50 8.53
N THR A 170 -2.46 -0.89 9.21
CA THR A 170 -1.10 -0.71 8.69
C THR A 170 -0.20 -1.88 9.03
N LEU A 171 -0.66 -2.77 9.91
CA LEU A 171 0.09 -3.93 10.39
C LEU A 171 -0.09 -5.16 9.49
N GLU A 172 -1.26 -5.33 8.90
CA GLU A 172 -1.55 -6.40 7.95
C GLU A 172 -1.64 -5.81 6.54
N LYS A 173 -0.82 -6.30 5.60
CA LYS A 173 -0.83 -5.91 4.17
C LYS A 173 -2.04 -6.50 3.43
N THR A 174 -3.20 -6.46 4.05
CA THR A 174 -4.47 -6.96 3.51
C THR A 174 -5.54 -5.93 3.83
N PRO A 175 -6.13 -5.28 2.81
CA PRO A 175 -7.16 -4.26 3.04
C PRO A 175 -8.43 -4.87 3.58
N CYS A 176 -8.67 -6.15 3.33
CA CYS A 176 -9.91 -6.83 3.66
C CYS A 176 -9.71 -7.72 4.87
N SER A 177 -10.48 -7.42 5.92
CA SER A 177 -10.52 -8.22 7.13
C SER A 177 -11.97 -8.48 7.51
N ILE A 178 -12.21 -9.62 8.15
CA ILE A 178 -13.52 -9.89 8.74
C ILE A 178 -13.69 -8.86 9.86
N PRO A 179 -14.79 -8.09 9.88
CA PRO A 179 -15.02 -7.14 10.97
C PRO A 179 -14.95 -7.90 12.28
N SER A 180 -13.95 -7.56 13.10
CA SER A 180 -13.86 -8.01 14.48
C SER A 180 -15.15 -7.57 15.13
N LYS A 181 -16.07 -8.50 15.38
CA LYS A 181 -17.14 -8.23 16.33
C LYS A 181 -16.44 -8.10 17.67
N ASP A 182 -16.16 -6.87 18.07
CA ASP A 182 -15.72 -6.47 19.40
C ASP A 182 -16.83 -6.73 20.45
N ASP A 183 -17.52 -7.87 20.35
CA ASP A 183 -18.51 -8.35 21.30
C ASP A 183 -17.86 -8.62 22.68
N ASP A 184 -16.53 -8.74 22.72
CA ASP A 184 -15.74 -8.94 23.95
C ASP A 184 -15.29 -7.63 24.61
N LEU A 185 -15.26 -6.49 23.90
CA LEU A 185 -14.89 -5.20 24.48
C LEU A 185 -15.82 -4.77 25.64
N PRO A 186 -17.17 -4.84 25.52
CA PRO A 186 -18.05 -4.56 26.65
C PRO A 186 -17.92 -5.59 27.77
N LEU A 187 -17.55 -6.84 27.46
CA LEU A 187 -17.32 -7.89 28.44
C LEU A 187 -16.04 -7.63 29.26
N ILE A 188 -14.97 -7.21 28.59
CA ILE A 188 -13.68 -6.84 29.19
C ILE A 188 -13.84 -5.60 30.06
N ILE A 189 -14.54 -4.57 29.58
CA ILE A 189 -14.83 -3.36 30.36
C ILE A 189 -15.72 -3.71 31.57
N GLY A 190 -16.73 -4.56 31.38
CA GLY A 190 -17.61 -5.01 32.45
C GLY A 190 -16.89 -5.80 33.54
N LEU A 191 -15.97 -6.69 33.18
CA LEU A 191 -15.17 -7.48 34.13
C LEU A 191 -14.09 -6.64 34.84
N ALA A 192 -13.44 -5.72 34.11
CA ALA A 192 -12.40 -4.84 34.66
C ALA A 192 -12.94 -3.89 35.73
N VAL A 193 -14.17 -3.41 35.58
CA VAL A 193 -14.80 -2.51 36.56
C VAL A 193 -15.58 -3.29 37.62
N GLY A 194 -16.21 -4.42 37.26
CA GLY A 194 -17.08 -5.18 38.16
C GLY A 194 -16.34 -5.93 39.27
N ILE A 195 -15.20 -6.56 38.96
CA ILE A 195 -14.45 -7.36 39.93
C ILE A 195 -13.87 -6.50 41.07
N PRO A 196 -13.20 -5.36 40.82
CA PRO A 196 -12.71 -4.50 41.90
C PRO A 196 -13.81 -3.98 42.81
N LEU A 197 -14.96 -3.61 42.24
CA LEU A 197 -16.10 -3.05 42.97
C LEU A 197 -16.76 -4.10 43.88
N PHE A 198 -16.88 -5.35 43.40
CA PHE A 198 -17.37 -6.46 44.21
C PHE A 198 -16.44 -6.78 45.39
N VAL A 199 -15.13 -6.79 45.17
CA VAL A 199 -14.14 -7.03 46.23
C VAL A 199 -14.24 -5.95 47.32
N ILE A 200 -14.35 -4.67 46.94
CA ILE A 200 -14.53 -3.57 47.90
C ILE A 200 -15.81 -3.75 48.72
N ALA A 201 -16.93 -4.09 48.08
CA ALA A 201 -18.21 -4.30 48.76
C ALA A 201 -18.12 -5.46 49.78
N VAL A 202 -17.50 -6.57 49.41
CA VAL A 202 -17.30 -7.73 50.31
C VAL A 202 -16.44 -7.36 51.52
N VAL A 203 -15.35 -6.60 51.31
CA VAL A 203 -14.49 -6.13 52.41
C VAL A 203 -15.28 -5.25 53.38
N ILE A 204 -16.09 -4.31 52.88
CA ILE A 204 -16.94 -3.45 53.72
C ILE A 204 -17.91 -4.29 54.56
N VAL A 205 -18.56 -5.29 53.95
CA VAL A 205 -19.50 -6.18 54.67
C VAL A 205 -18.77 -6.97 55.75
N ILE A 206 -17.60 -7.54 55.47
CA ILE A 206 -16.80 -8.28 56.45
C ILE A 206 -16.43 -7.37 57.62
N VAL A 207 -15.94 -6.15 57.34
CA VAL A 207 -15.59 -5.17 58.39
C VAL A 207 -16.82 -4.79 59.22
N ALA A 208 -17.98 -4.55 58.58
CA ALA A 208 -19.22 -4.23 59.28
C ALA A 208 -19.67 -5.37 60.21
N VAL A 209 -19.63 -6.62 59.75
CA VAL A 209 -19.97 -7.81 60.55
C VAL A 209 -19.02 -7.97 61.74
N LEU A 210 -17.71 -7.77 61.54
CA LEU A 210 -16.72 -7.83 62.62
C LEU A 210 -16.93 -6.72 63.65
N CYS A 211 -17.26 -5.50 63.23
CA CYS A 211 -17.56 -4.38 64.14
C CYS A 211 -18.83 -4.63 64.96
N VAL A 212 -19.89 -5.16 64.36
CA VAL A 212 -21.14 -5.49 65.09
C VAL A 212 -20.93 -6.64 66.06
N ARG A 213 -20.21 -7.70 65.67
CA ARG A 213 -19.89 -8.82 66.57
C ARG A 213 -19.02 -8.37 67.75
N LYS A 214 -18.04 -7.49 67.52
CA LYS A 214 -17.17 -6.96 68.59
C LYS A 214 -17.93 -6.06 69.57
N LYS A 215 -18.99 -5.38 69.11
CA LYS A 215 -19.88 -4.56 69.96
C LYS A 215 -20.89 -5.39 70.77
N SER A 216 -21.23 -6.59 70.30
CA SER A 216 -22.15 -7.50 71.01
C SER A 216 -21.47 -8.38 72.07
N ILE A 217 -20.14 -8.48 72.07
CA ILE A 217 -19.34 -9.29 73.00
C ILE A 217 -18.72 -8.43 74.13
N ARG A 218 -19.01 -7.13 74.16
CA ARG A 218 -18.56 -6.18 75.18
C ARG A 218 -19.75 -5.62 75.92
#